data_AF-A0A959WP40-F1
#
_entry.id   AF-A0A959WP40-F1
#
_cell.length_a   1.000
_cell.length_b   1.000
_cell.length_c   1.000
_cell.angle_alpha   90.00
_cell.angle_beta   90.00
_cell.angle_gamma   90.00
#
_symmetry.space_group_name_H-M   'P 1'
#
loop_
_entity.id
_entity.type
_entity.pdbx_description
1 polymer ?
#
loop_
_entity_poly.entity_id
_entity_poly.type
_entity_poly.pdbx_seq_one_letter_code
_entity_poly.pdbx_strand_id
1 'polypeptide(L)'
;MLAKRLQQDAGSQPLKWSAHARDRLAQRGIQVTEQVVNRLEEAVDRAGAKGARDSLVLVDQTAFVVSVKNRVVITAVDREGLRDQVFTNIDSAVLAP
;
A
#
# COMPACT_ATOMS: atom_id res chain seq x y z
N MET A 1 -13.43 -0.55 30.98
CA MET A 1 -13.62 0.25 29.75
C MET A 1 -12.34 0.53 28.96
N LEU A 2 -11.13 0.37 29.54
CA LEU A 2 -9.86 0.56 28.81
C LEU A 2 -9.40 -0.70 28.04
N ALA A 3 -9.58 -1.89 28.63
CA ALA A 3 -9.21 -3.17 28.00
C ALA A 3 -10.03 -3.52 26.74
N LYS A 4 -11.24 -2.96 26.59
CA LYS A 4 -12.12 -3.21 25.43
C LYS A 4 -11.73 -2.38 24.19
N ARG A 5 -10.95 -1.30 24.35
CA ARG A 5 -10.41 -0.54 23.20
C ARG A 5 -9.17 -1.20 22.60
N LEU A 6 -8.34 -1.84 23.44
CA LEU A 6 -7.14 -2.56 23.00
C LEU A 6 -7.46 -3.86 22.22
N GLN A 7 -8.71 -4.31 22.24
CA GLN A 7 -9.17 -5.50 21.50
C GLN A 7 -9.98 -5.16 20.24
N GLN A 8 -10.21 -3.87 19.93
CA GLN A 8 -11.03 -3.46 18.78
C GLN A 8 -10.22 -3.25 17.49
N ASP A 9 -8.90 -3.38 17.52
CA ASP A 9 -8.03 -3.22 16.34
C ASP A 9 -7.65 -4.55 15.66
N ALA A 10 -8.27 -5.67 16.05
CA ALA A 10 -8.02 -7.00 15.48
C ALA A 10 -8.90 -7.29 14.25
N GLY A 11 -9.01 -6.33 13.32
CA GLY A 11 -9.84 -6.46 12.13
C GLY A 11 -9.67 -5.32 11.14
N SER A 12 -8.43 -4.94 10.81
CA SER A 12 -8.15 -4.07 9.67
C SER A 12 -8.82 -4.67 8.42
N GLN A 13 -9.66 -3.92 7.73
CA GLN A 13 -10.28 -4.40 6.49
C GLN A 13 -9.18 -4.84 5.50
N PRO A 14 -9.36 -5.95 4.77
CA PRO A 14 -8.35 -6.43 3.84
C PRO A 14 -8.06 -5.38 2.75
N LEU A 15 -6.81 -5.31 2.33
CA LEU A 15 -6.38 -4.40 1.27
C LEU A 15 -7.04 -4.78 -0.06
N LYS A 16 -7.64 -3.79 -0.72
CA LYS A 16 -8.32 -3.96 -2.01
C LYS A 16 -7.40 -3.55 -3.15
N TRP A 17 -7.64 -4.12 -4.33
CA TRP A 17 -6.91 -3.80 -5.55
C TRP A 17 -7.85 -3.16 -6.57
N SER A 18 -7.49 -1.98 -7.08
CA SER A 18 -8.22 -1.34 -8.17
C SER A 18 -8.12 -2.18 -9.46
N ALA A 19 -8.99 -1.92 -10.44
CA ALA A 19 -8.85 -2.52 -11.76
C ALA A 19 -7.49 -2.18 -12.40
N HIS A 20 -7.10 -0.90 -12.32
CA HIS A 20 -5.83 -0.42 -12.85
C HIS A 20 -4.62 -1.11 -12.20
N ALA A 21 -4.65 -1.35 -10.89
CA ALA A 21 -3.58 -2.07 -10.20
C ALA A 21 -3.46 -3.51 -10.72
N ARG A 22 -4.58 -4.23 -10.86
CA ARG A 22 -4.59 -5.62 -11.38
C ARG A 22 -4.04 -5.67 -12.81
N ASP A 23 -4.48 -4.75 -13.67
CA ASP A 23 -4.00 -4.67 -15.06
C ASP A 23 -2.50 -4.40 -15.10
N ARG A 24 -2.00 -3.48 -14.25
CA ARG A 24 -0.58 -3.13 -14.19
C ARG A 24 0.28 -4.28 -13.69
N LEU A 25 -0.16 -5.02 -12.68
CA LEU A 25 0.53 -6.21 -12.20
C LEU A 25 0.65 -7.26 -13.31
N ALA A 26 -0.44 -7.52 -14.02
CA ALA A 26 -0.46 -8.49 -15.13
C ALA A 26 0.44 -8.05 -16.30
N GLN A 27 0.35 -6.78 -16.71
CA GLN A 27 1.14 -6.22 -17.82
C GLN A 27 2.65 -6.23 -17.56
N ARG A 28 3.05 -6.04 -16.30
CA ARG A 28 4.47 -5.95 -15.90
C ARG A 28 5.02 -7.25 -15.30
N GLY A 29 4.18 -8.30 -15.18
CA GLY A 29 4.58 -9.54 -14.54
C GLY A 29 5.00 -9.38 -13.07
N ILE A 30 4.47 -8.35 -12.39
CA ILE A 30 4.80 -8.09 -10.98
C ILE A 30 4.08 -9.13 -10.13
N GLN A 31 4.87 -9.98 -9.47
CA GLN A 31 4.33 -10.97 -8.55
C GLN A 31 4.06 -10.35 -7.19
N VAL A 32 2.84 -10.50 -6.71
CA VAL A 32 2.43 -10.08 -5.37
C VAL A 32 2.21 -11.35 -4.55
N THR A 33 3.21 -11.69 -3.75
CA THR A 33 3.13 -12.82 -2.81
C THR A 33 2.35 -12.40 -1.56
N GLU A 34 1.90 -13.37 -0.77
CA GLU A 34 1.26 -13.11 0.53
C GLU A 34 2.16 -12.27 1.45
N GLN A 35 3.48 -12.49 1.41
CA GLN A 35 4.45 -11.66 2.15
C GLN A 35 4.45 -10.19 1.70
N VAL A 36 4.31 -9.91 0.40
CA VAL A 36 4.18 -8.54 -0.11
C VAL A 36 2.85 -7.93 0.34
N VAL A 37 1.75 -8.70 0.32
CA VAL A 37 0.44 -8.23 0.80
C VAL A 37 0.50 -7.85 2.27
N ASN A 38 1.04 -8.71 3.12
CA ASN A 38 1.13 -8.46 4.56
C ASN A 38 1.95 -7.19 4.86
N ARG A 39 3.09 -7.03 4.17
CA ARG A 39 3.93 -5.82 4.29
C ARG A 39 3.23 -4.55 3.80
N LEU A 40 2.43 -4.66 2.74
CA LEU A 40 1.60 -3.54 2.27
C LEU A 40 0.54 -3.18 3.31
N GLU A 41 -0.14 -4.15 3.90
CA GLU A 41 -1.15 -3.91 4.93
C GLU A 41 -0.54 -3.23 6.16
N GLU A 42 0.61 -3.72 6.65
CA GLU A 42 1.34 -3.08 7.74
C GLU A 42 1.81 -1.66 7.38
N ALA A 43 2.26 -1.43 6.15
CA ALA A 43 2.64 -0.11 5.68
C ALA A 43 1.45 0.86 5.65
N VAL A 44 0.30 0.40 5.18
CA VAL A 44 -0.96 1.16 5.15
C VAL A 44 -1.44 1.48 6.56
N ASP A 45 -1.37 0.51 7.47
CA ASP A 45 -1.75 0.71 8.88
C ASP A 45 -0.85 1.75 9.56
N ARG A 46 0.48 1.64 9.38
CA ARG A 46 1.44 2.63 9.91
C ARG A 46 1.23 4.02 9.32
N ALA A 47 0.94 4.12 8.02
CA ALA A 47 0.66 5.40 7.37
C ALA A 47 -0.64 6.01 7.90
N GLY A 48 -1.70 5.19 8.00
CA GLY A 48 -3.01 5.61 8.50
C GLY A 48 -2.96 6.08 9.95
N ALA A 49 -2.19 5.40 10.81
CA ALA A 49 -1.96 5.81 12.20
C ALA A 49 -1.31 7.21 12.31
N LYS A 50 -0.61 7.66 11.27
CA LYS A 50 0.00 9.00 11.17
C LYS A 50 -0.87 10.01 10.41
N GLY A 51 -2.09 9.65 10.03
CA GLY A 51 -3.03 10.51 9.34
C GLY A 51 -2.83 10.62 7.83
N ALA A 52 -2.02 9.75 7.23
CA ALA A 52 -1.84 9.71 5.77
C ALA A 52 -3.14 9.34 5.05
N ARG A 53 -3.35 9.91 3.86
CA ARG A 53 -4.52 9.65 3.02
C ARG A 53 -4.15 8.88 1.77
N ASP A 54 -3.05 9.26 1.13
CA ASP A 54 -2.56 8.68 -0.12
C ASP A 54 -1.04 8.54 -0.06
N SER A 55 -0.56 7.31 -0.19
CA SER A 55 0.82 6.95 0.10
C SER A 55 1.51 6.29 -1.07
N LEU A 56 2.79 6.61 -1.23
CA LEU A 56 3.72 5.81 -2.03
C LEU A 56 4.40 4.80 -1.11
N VAL A 57 4.08 3.52 -1.28
CA VAL A 57 4.66 2.44 -0.47
C VAL A 57 5.67 1.67 -1.31
N LEU A 58 6.93 1.66 -0.91
CA LEU A 58 7.98 0.87 -1.54
C LEU A 58 8.13 -0.45 -0.78
N VAL A 59 7.93 -1.57 -1.47
CA VAL A 59 8.17 -2.93 -0.98
C VAL A 59 9.19 -3.58 -1.91
N ASP A 60 10.34 -3.97 -1.38
CA ASP A 60 11.48 -4.44 -2.16
C ASP A 60 11.86 -3.46 -3.28
N GLN A 61 11.54 -3.81 -4.53
CA GLN A 61 11.81 -3.01 -5.72
C GLN A 61 10.52 -2.57 -6.45
N THR A 62 9.36 -2.72 -5.80
CA THR A 62 8.06 -2.35 -6.36
C THR A 62 7.46 -1.22 -5.54
N ALA A 63 7.05 -0.15 -6.20
CA ALA A 63 6.30 0.93 -5.58
C ALA A 63 4.80 0.78 -5.84
N PHE A 64 4.02 0.98 -4.80
CA PHE A 64 2.57 0.92 -4.83
C PHE A 64 2.02 2.30 -4.46
N VAL A 65 1.13 2.82 -5.29
CA VAL A 65 0.33 3.99 -4.92
C VAL A 65 -0.93 3.47 -4.24
N VAL A 66 -1.12 3.85 -2.98
CA VAL A 66 -2.18 3.32 -2.14
C VAL A 66 -3.00 4.45 -1.57
N SER A 67 -4.32 4.37 -1.75
CA SER A 67 -5.24 5.19 -0.98
C SER A 67 -5.39 4.57 0.40
N VAL A 68 -4.68 5.13 1.38
CA VAL A 68 -4.63 4.68 2.78
C VAL A 68 -6.02 4.79 3.40
N LYS A 69 -6.69 5.93 3.19
CA LYS A 69 -8.05 6.17 3.70
C LYS A 69 -9.04 5.12 3.22
N ASN A 70 -8.92 4.69 1.97
CA ASN A 70 -9.85 3.74 1.35
C ASN A 70 -9.36 2.29 1.39
N ARG A 71 -8.11 2.06 1.83
CA ARG A 71 -7.39 0.79 1.77
C ARG A 71 -7.45 0.15 0.38
N VAL A 72 -7.13 0.94 -0.65
CA VAL A 72 -7.12 0.50 -2.06
C VAL A 72 -5.76 0.76 -2.67
N VAL A 73 -5.11 -0.29 -3.20
CA VAL A 73 -3.97 -0.15 -4.12
C VAL A 73 -4.49 0.38 -5.45
N ILE A 74 -4.04 1.57 -5.82
CA ILE A 74 -4.43 2.27 -7.04
C ILE A 74 -3.61 1.77 -8.22
N THR A 75 -2.29 1.65 -8.07
CA THR A 75 -1.38 1.16 -9.10
C THR A 75 -0.11 0.55 -8.51
N ALA A 76 0.64 -0.17 -9.34
CA ALA A 76 1.95 -0.72 -9.03
C ALA A 76 2.96 -0.33 -10.12
N VAL A 77 4.19 -0.07 -9.70
CA VAL A 77 5.31 0.34 -10.55
C VAL A 77 6.52 -0.51 -10.17
N ASP A 78 7.07 -1.21 -11.15
CA ASP A 78 8.29 -2.01 -11.01
C ASP A 78 9.54 -1.12 -10.97
N ARG A 79 10.70 -1.73 -10.68
CA ARG A 79 11.99 -1.02 -10.61
C ARG A 79 12.32 -0.23 -11.86
N GLU A 80 11.98 -0.75 -13.04
CA GLU A 80 12.24 -0.08 -14.30
C GLU A 80 11.35 1.15 -14.48
N GLY A 81 10.07 1.02 -14.16
CA GLY A 81 9.10 2.12 -14.20
C GLY A 81 9.30 3.16 -13.09
N LEU A 82 10.16 2.91 -12.10
CA LEU A 82 10.49 3.91 -11.07
C LEU A 82 11.47 4.97 -11.55
N ARG A 83 12.27 4.69 -12.58
CA ARG A 83 13.24 5.65 -13.12
C ARG A 83 12.51 6.81 -13.78
N ASP A 84 12.91 8.03 -13.44
CA ASP A 84 12.39 9.28 -14.00
C ASP A 84 10.87 9.51 -13.79
N GLN A 85 10.25 8.75 -12.88
CA GLN A 85 8.82 8.83 -12.59
C GLN A 85 8.56 9.86 -11.47
N VAL A 86 7.65 10.81 -11.71
CA VAL A 86 7.18 11.76 -10.69
C VAL A 86 5.81 11.33 -10.19
N PHE A 87 5.68 11.19 -8.87
CA PHE A 87 4.41 10.92 -8.20
C PHE A 87 3.91 12.21 -7.54
N THR A 88 2.65 12.55 -7.78
CA THR A 88 1.98 13.72 -7.18
C THR A 88 0.77 13.25 -6.36
N ASN A 89 0.19 14.15 -5.57
CA ASN A 89 -0.94 13.85 -4.68
C ASN A 89 -0.64 12.70 -3.70
N ILE A 90 0.62 12.62 -3.28
CA ILE A 90 1.10 11.71 -2.25
C ILE A 90 1.43 12.55 -1.02
N ASP A 91 0.79 12.25 0.10
CA ASP A 91 1.02 12.95 1.37
C ASP A 91 1.96 12.17 2.31
N SER A 92 2.39 10.98 1.91
CA SER A 92 3.29 10.14 2.69
C SER A 92 4.06 9.15 1.81
N ALA A 93 5.27 8.80 2.24
CA ALA A 93 6.02 7.69 1.66
C ALA A 93 6.36 6.68 2.76
N VAL A 94 6.20 5.39 2.47
CA VAL A 94 6.51 4.31 3.40
C VAL A 94 7.51 3.36 2.77
N LEU A 95 8.63 3.16 3.45
CA LEU A 95 9.59 2.10 3.13
C LEU A 95 9.19 0.87 3.95
N ALA A 96 8.69 -0.15 3.27
CA ALA A 96 8.29 -1.42 3.86
C ALA A 96 9.39 -2.45 3.57
N PRO A 97 10.16 -2.88 4.58
CA PRO A 97 11.31 -3.77 4.41
C PRO A 97 10.89 -5.18 3.98
#